data_AF-A0A0B5I2S4-F1
#
_entry.id   AF-A0A0B5I2S4-F1
#
_cell.length_a   1.000
_cell.length_b   1.000
_cell.length_c   1.000
_cell.angle_alpha   90.00
_cell.angle_beta   90.00
_cell.angle_gamma   90.00
#
_symmetry.space_group_name_H-M   'P 1'
#
loop_
_entity.id
_entity.type
_entity.pdbx_description
1 polymer ?
#
loop_
_entity_poly.entity_id
_entity_poly.type
_entity_poly.pdbx_seq_one_letter_code
_entity_poly.pdbx_strand_id
1 'polypeptide(L)'
;MDTTTTTSTTPPADDAAWEELVSSALLGTDRRPPAGLAGSTAARDMPGALLDAAALHTVRRRAGLRPGPAAPLPEPAPEDPRAPLPEAARLRLDQLLAGRAAPSPAGRRGAAPDLAELLPQWLALANRHGYKAPPAALPALLDAARARTDLRPQALRLAGPRGLWLARLNPEWRFALRGTGAAGNLPSSGDPEGVRALWDEGLFAERVALLAAVRTEDPAAGLALLASTWSAERAEDRLMFLDSLRAGLSDADEEFLEEALGDRSRNVRATAAELLSALPASALAGRMAGRAATCVGLDRTAPTPTIAVEAPHECDAAMQRDGLVATPPAGRGERSWWLGQLVEAAPLSAWPARFGGRTPEEIVALPVADDWQAELHAAWCRAAVRQRDPDWSRALLGSPAVPPATGPGTSSLAERAQLLSTLPVEERARWVASFVAAHGLSEAFQLLGVCAVPWAEPLGAAVIDALDIAREAGSYPWSFSGVMGLAERCLAPEAARQLESLTARPDEAEDSSPGAGDYWSEAFQRLVSTLRLRAAMRAELTPPDA
;
A
#
# COMPACT_ATOMS: atom_id res chain seq x y z
N MET A 1 -20.50 40.51 -40.07
CA MET A 1 -19.92 41.72 -40.68
C MET A 1 -18.62 41.95 -39.96
N ASP A 2 -17.63 41.13 -40.30
CA ASP A 2 -16.33 41.09 -39.62
C ASP A 2 -15.33 41.90 -40.44
N THR A 3 -15.05 43.11 -39.96
CA THR A 3 -13.99 43.96 -40.47
C THR A 3 -12.65 43.46 -39.92
N THR A 4 -11.97 42.62 -40.69
CA THR A 4 -10.54 42.35 -40.57
C THR A 4 -9.78 43.67 -40.75
N THR A 5 -9.34 44.25 -39.64
CA THR A 5 -8.44 45.40 -39.65
C THR A 5 -7.03 44.87 -39.86
N THR A 6 -6.56 44.92 -41.10
CA THR A 6 -5.15 44.64 -41.44
C THR A 6 -4.30 45.79 -40.92
N THR A 7 -3.74 45.65 -39.71
CA THR A 7 -2.75 46.59 -39.19
C THR A 7 -1.47 46.43 -40.00
N SER A 8 -1.26 47.34 -40.95
CA SER A 8 0.02 47.48 -41.63
C SER A 8 1.07 47.97 -40.62
N THR A 9 1.80 47.03 -40.02
CA THR A 9 2.94 47.33 -39.15
C THR A 9 4.06 47.90 -40.02
N THR A 10 4.20 49.23 -40.02
CA THR A 10 5.42 49.88 -40.51
C THR A 10 6.58 49.39 -39.64
N PRO A 11 7.65 48.81 -40.21
CA PRO A 11 8.81 48.42 -39.43
C PRO A 11 9.37 49.65 -38.69
N PRO A 12 9.93 49.47 -37.48
CA PRO A 12 10.56 50.58 -36.76
C PRO A 12 11.61 51.23 -37.67
N ALA A 13 11.76 52.55 -37.57
CA ALA A 13 12.58 53.34 -38.50
C ALA A 13 14.03 52.81 -38.65
N ASP A 14 14.57 52.15 -37.61
CA ASP A 14 15.87 51.49 -37.62
C ASP A 14 15.90 50.24 -38.52
N ASP A 15 14.87 49.40 -38.51
CA ASP A 15 14.79 48.21 -39.39
C ASP A 15 14.65 48.63 -40.86
N ALA A 16 13.89 49.69 -41.13
CA ALA A 16 13.76 50.26 -42.47
C ALA A 16 15.10 50.82 -43.00
N ALA A 17 15.90 51.46 -42.14
CA ALA A 17 17.22 51.96 -42.49
C ALA A 17 18.24 50.83 -42.74
N TRP A 18 18.13 49.70 -42.02
CA TRP A 18 18.97 48.52 -42.27
C TRP A 18 18.65 47.85 -43.60
N GLU A 19 17.37 47.62 -43.89
CA GLU A 19 16.92 47.04 -45.16
C GLU A 19 17.35 47.89 -46.37
N GLU A 20 17.40 49.22 -46.21
CA GLU A 20 17.92 50.12 -47.23
C GLU A 20 19.42 49.94 -47.48
N LEU A 21 20.24 49.79 -46.42
CA LEU A 21 21.67 49.51 -46.55
C LEU A 21 21.92 48.15 -47.22
N VAL A 22 21.15 47.12 -46.84
CA VAL A 22 21.22 45.79 -47.46
C VAL A 22 20.83 45.85 -48.95
N SER A 23 19.74 46.53 -49.28
CA SER A 23 19.29 46.68 -50.67
C SER A 23 20.33 47.41 -51.52
N SER A 24 20.96 48.45 -50.97
CA SER A 24 22.02 49.21 -51.64
C SER A 24 23.29 48.37 -51.86
N ALA A 25 23.64 47.51 -50.89
CA ALA A 25 24.76 46.58 -51.01
C ALA A 25 24.53 45.51 -52.10
N LEU A 26 23.30 44.98 -52.18
CA LEU A 26 22.94 43.94 -53.16
C LEU A 26 22.83 44.47 -54.60
N LEU A 27 22.31 45.68 -54.77
CA LEU A 27 22.10 46.28 -56.10
C LEU A 27 23.34 47.03 -56.62
N GLY A 28 24.29 47.32 -55.74
CA GLY A 28 25.49 48.10 -56.02
C GLY A 28 25.29 49.59 -55.75
N THR A 29 26.25 50.20 -55.05
CA THR A 29 26.18 51.60 -54.60
C THR A 29 26.13 52.62 -55.75
N ASP A 30 26.60 52.24 -56.94
CA ASP A 30 26.53 53.09 -58.15
C ASP A 30 25.12 53.17 -58.74
N ARG A 31 24.32 52.11 -58.58
CA ARG A 31 22.95 52.04 -59.11
C ARG A 31 21.92 52.54 -58.11
N ARG A 32 22.17 52.28 -56.82
CA ARG A 32 21.29 52.68 -55.73
C ARG A 32 22.12 53.14 -54.54
N PRO A 33 22.52 54.42 -54.48
CA PRO A 33 23.18 54.96 -53.30
C PRO A 33 22.16 55.03 -52.15
N PRO A 34 22.53 54.64 -50.92
CA PRO A 34 21.65 54.78 -49.76
C PRO A 34 21.33 56.25 -49.49
N ALA A 35 20.05 56.58 -49.28
CA ALA A 35 19.53 57.95 -49.27
C ALA A 35 20.17 58.82 -48.16
N GLY A 36 20.52 58.21 -47.02
CA GLY A 36 21.21 58.89 -45.91
C GLY A 36 22.68 59.23 -46.15
N LEU A 37 23.29 58.71 -47.23
CA LEU A 37 24.67 58.96 -47.62
C LEU A 37 24.79 59.75 -48.94
N ALA A 38 23.68 59.88 -49.68
CA ALA A 38 23.58 60.64 -50.92
C ALA A 38 23.71 62.15 -50.64
N GLY A 39 24.83 62.75 -51.06
CA GLY A 39 25.10 64.17 -50.89
C GLY A 39 26.18 64.53 -49.86
N SER A 40 26.79 63.55 -49.19
CA SER A 40 27.98 63.78 -48.36
C SER A 40 29.25 63.83 -49.21
N THR A 41 30.32 64.48 -48.72
CA THR A 41 31.65 64.49 -49.36
C THR A 41 32.30 63.10 -49.45
N ALA A 42 31.64 62.04 -48.96
CA ALA A 42 32.03 60.64 -49.06
C ALA A 42 31.75 60.02 -50.45
N ALA A 43 31.21 60.78 -51.41
CA ALA A 43 30.92 60.32 -52.77
C ALA A 43 32.11 59.73 -53.55
N ARG A 44 33.36 59.83 -53.04
CA ARG A 44 34.56 59.20 -53.64
C ARG A 44 34.73 57.72 -53.28
N ASP A 45 34.13 57.23 -52.19
CA ASP A 45 34.16 55.81 -51.78
C ASP A 45 32.82 55.43 -51.12
N MET A 46 31.78 55.31 -51.97
CA MET A 46 30.44 54.90 -51.54
C MET A 46 30.38 53.49 -50.93
N PRO A 47 31.15 52.49 -51.40
CA PRO A 47 31.26 51.19 -50.72
C PRO A 47 31.78 51.31 -49.29
N GLY A 48 32.83 52.09 -49.04
CA GLY A 48 33.36 52.34 -47.69
C GLY A 48 32.31 52.99 -46.77
N ALA A 49 31.63 54.02 -47.26
CA ALA A 49 30.59 54.71 -46.50
C ALA A 49 29.40 53.80 -46.13
N LEU A 50 29.02 52.87 -47.03
CA LEU A 50 27.97 51.86 -46.74
C LEU A 50 28.41 50.91 -45.62
N LEU A 51 29.66 50.43 -45.66
CA LEU A 51 30.21 49.55 -44.62
C LEU A 51 30.30 50.27 -43.26
N ASP A 52 30.70 51.53 -43.23
CA ASP A 52 30.73 52.36 -42.02
C ASP A 52 29.33 52.56 -41.43
N ALA A 53 28.33 52.82 -42.28
CA ALA A 53 26.93 52.95 -41.85
C ALA A 53 26.38 51.62 -41.30
N ALA A 54 26.71 50.49 -41.95
CA ALA A 54 26.32 49.16 -41.49
C ALA A 54 26.98 48.79 -40.14
N ALA A 55 28.27 49.15 -39.96
CA ALA A 55 28.99 48.96 -38.70
C ALA A 55 28.35 49.80 -37.57
N LEU A 56 28.06 51.07 -37.84
CA LEU A 56 27.38 51.97 -36.90
C LEU A 56 25.99 51.44 -36.53
N HIS A 57 25.21 50.97 -37.51
CA HIS A 57 23.91 50.37 -37.26
C HIS A 57 24.01 49.11 -36.39
N THR A 58 24.99 48.25 -36.65
CA THR A 58 25.23 47.03 -35.86
C THR A 58 25.57 47.36 -34.40
N VAL A 59 26.44 48.35 -34.17
CA VAL A 59 26.79 48.81 -32.82
C VAL A 59 25.57 49.42 -32.12
N ARG A 60 24.79 50.26 -32.81
CA ARG A 60 23.55 50.84 -32.27
C ARG A 60 22.53 49.77 -31.89
N ARG A 61 22.29 48.78 -32.74
CA ARG A 61 21.38 47.67 -32.47
C ARG A 61 21.82 46.87 -31.25
N ARG A 62 23.12 46.56 -31.12
CA ARG A 62 23.67 45.86 -29.95
C ARG A 62 23.57 46.69 -28.67
N ALA A 63 23.87 47.99 -28.75
CA ALA A 63 23.78 48.91 -27.61
C ALA A 63 22.32 49.23 -27.22
N GLY A 64 21.37 49.09 -28.15
CA GLY A 64 19.95 49.32 -27.95
C GLY A 64 19.17 48.11 -27.45
N LEU A 65 19.82 46.94 -27.26
CA LEU A 65 19.17 45.76 -26.70
C LEU A 65 18.70 46.05 -25.27
N ARG A 66 17.39 46.14 -25.07
CA ARG A 66 16.78 46.18 -23.74
C ARG A 66 16.45 44.75 -23.30
N PRO A 67 16.61 44.42 -22.01
CA PRO A 67 16.11 43.16 -21.49
C PRO A 67 14.63 43.01 -21.86
N GLY A 68 14.27 41.84 -22.38
CA GLY A 68 12.86 41.50 -22.58
C GLY A 68 12.12 41.48 -21.23
N PRO A 69 10.78 41.54 -21.24
CA PRO A 69 10.01 41.35 -20.02
C PRO A 69 10.37 40.00 -19.40
N ALA A 70 10.60 39.99 -18.09
CA ALA A 70 10.83 38.75 -17.35
C ALA A 70 9.60 37.84 -17.48
N ALA A 71 9.83 36.54 -17.60
CA ALA A 71 8.76 35.57 -17.48
C ALA A 71 8.07 35.74 -16.10
N PRO A 72 6.74 35.52 -16.02
CA PRO A 72 6.05 35.55 -14.74
C PRO A 72 6.70 34.51 -13.81
N LEU A 73 6.89 34.91 -12.54
CA LEU A 73 7.38 34.00 -11.52
C LEU A 73 6.32 32.90 -11.29
N PRO A 74 6.72 31.66 -10.99
CA PRO A 74 5.78 30.65 -10.55
C PRO A 74 5.03 31.12 -9.30
N GLU A 75 3.75 30.77 -9.21
CA GLU A 75 2.97 30.93 -7.97
C GLU A 75 3.74 30.33 -6.79
N PRO A 76 3.78 30.98 -5.60
CA PRO A 76 4.46 30.45 -4.44
C PRO A 76 3.94 29.06 -4.03
N ALA A 77 4.83 28.24 -3.47
CA ALA A 77 4.41 26.97 -2.87
C ALA A 77 3.52 27.23 -1.66
N PRO A 78 2.42 26.49 -1.47
CA PRO A 78 1.60 26.59 -0.26
C PRO A 78 2.43 26.32 0.99
N GLU A 79 2.07 26.98 2.09
CA GLU A 79 2.69 26.76 3.40
C GLU A 79 2.39 25.35 3.90
N ASP A 80 3.38 24.76 4.57
CA ASP A 80 3.27 23.46 5.21
C ASP A 80 3.52 23.62 6.71
N PRO A 81 2.46 23.56 7.55
CA PRO A 81 2.54 23.87 8.98
C PRO A 81 3.28 22.79 9.78
N ARG A 82 3.60 21.64 9.16
CA ARG A 82 4.30 20.53 9.82
C ARG A 82 5.70 20.91 10.26
N ALA A 83 6.17 20.22 11.31
CA ALA A 83 7.51 20.41 11.86
C ALA A 83 8.60 20.02 10.85
N PRO A 84 9.70 20.78 10.74
CA PRO A 84 10.86 20.34 9.97
C PRO A 84 11.51 19.10 10.60
N LEU A 85 12.22 18.30 9.80
CA LEU A 85 13.01 17.19 10.32
C LEU A 85 14.15 17.68 11.23
N PRO A 86 14.49 16.94 12.30
CA PRO A 86 15.76 17.09 13.01
C PRO A 86 16.95 16.92 12.05
N GLU A 87 18.06 17.61 12.33
CA GLU A 87 19.23 17.63 11.44
C GLU A 87 19.81 16.23 11.18
N ALA A 88 19.88 15.37 12.20
CA ALA A 88 20.37 14.01 12.04
C ALA A 88 19.45 13.17 11.11
N ALA A 89 18.13 13.29 11.27
CA ALA A 89 17.16 12.63 10.40
C ALA A 89 17.21 13.18 8.95
N ARG A 90 17.47 14.47 8.79
CA ARG A 90 17.68 15.10 7.47
C ARG A 90 18.89 14.50 6.75
N LEU A 91 20.04 14.43 7.43
CA LEU A 91 21.26 13.81 6.89
C LEU A 91 21.05 12.33 6.55
N ARG A 92 20.25 11.63 7.36
CA ARG A 92 19.88 10.24 7.10
C ARG A 92 19.05 10.09 5.83
N LEU A 93 18.05 10.96 5.63
CA LEU A 93 17.25 10.96 4.41
C LEU A 93 18.13 11.16 3.17
N ASP A 94 19.07 12.11 3.22
CA ASP A 94 20.00 12.37 2.11
C ASP A 94 20.82 11.11 1.78
N GLN A 95 21.32 10.39 2.78
CA GLN A 95 22.05 9.13 2.60
C GLN A 95 21.18 8.02 2.00
N LEU A 96 19.95 7.86 2.47
CA LEU A 96 19.01 6.86 1.97
C LEU A 96 18.63 7.12 0.51
N LEU A 97 18.43 8.38 0.13
CA LEU A 97 18.13 8.77 -1.24
C LEU A 97 19.37 8.65 -2.15
N ALA A 98 20.57 8.97 -1.65
CA ALA A 98 21.82 8.81 -2.39
C ALA A 98 22.19 7.33 -2.62
N GLY A 99 21.93 6.46 -1.64
CA GLY A 99 22.19 5.01 -1.74
C GLY A 99 21.47 4.31 -2.89
N ARG A 100 20.41 4.93 -3.42
CA ARG A 100 19.71 4.47 -4.65
C ARG A 100 20.54 4.65 -5.92
N ALA A 101 21.36 5.70 -6.00
CA ALA A 101 22.14 6.01 -7.20
C ALA A 101 23.37 5.11 -7.37
N ALA A 102 23.77 4.40 -6.29
CA ALA A 102 24.81 3.40 -6.37
C ALA A 102 24.26 2.13 -7.05
N PRO A 103 24.93 1.58 -8.09
CA PRO A 103 24.55 0.29 -8.63
C PRO A 103 24.60 -0.75 -7.52
N SER A 104 23.52 -1.53 -7.37
CA SER A 104 23.55 -2.72 -6.51
C SER A 104 24.71 -3.59 -7.03
N PRO A 105 25.73 -3.90 -6.21
CA PRO A 105 26.91 -4.57 -6.70
C PRO A 105 26.47 -5.86 -7.40
N ALA A 106 26.85 -6.02 -8.68
CA ALA A 106 26.60 -7.22 -9.47
C ALA A 106 27.49 -8.39 -8.99
N GLY A 107 27.50 -8.64 -7.67
CA GLY A 107 28.37 -9.55 -6.96
C GLY A 107 27.85 -9.88 -5.55
N ARG A 108 28.66 -10.62 -4.78
CA ARG A 108 28.38 -11.10 -3.41
C ARG A 108 27.80 -9.97 -2.54
N ARG A 109 26.60 -10.19 -1.94
CA ARG A 109 26.06 -9.27 -0.93
C ARG A 109 27.02 -9.24 0.26
N GLY A 110 27.72 -8.12 0.45
CA GLY A 110 28.62 -7.94 1.58
C GLY A 110 27.90 -7.76 2.91
N ALA A 111 28.67 -7.39 3.94
CA ALA A 111 28.19 -7.12 5.30
C ALA A 111 27.47 -5.76 5.46
N ALA A 112 27.40 -4.94 4.40
CA ALA A 112 26.77 -3.63 4.46
C ALA A 112 25.23 -3.72 4.39
N PRO A 113 24.49 -2.89 5.16
CA PRO A 113 23.03 -2.80 5.06
C PRO A 113 22.53 -2.39 3.67
N ASP A 114 21.37 -2.91 3.27
CA ASP A 114 20.66 -2.41 2.09
C ASP A 114 19.87 -1.14 2.45
N LEU A 115 20.46 0.02 2.15
CA LEU A 115 19.86 1.32 2.43
C LEU A 115 18.55 1.56 1.66
N ALA A 116 18.41 0.98 0.46
CA ALA A 116 17.21 1.18 -0.34
C ALA A 116 15.98 0.50 0.31
N GLU A 117 16.18 -0.63 0.99
CA GLU A 117 15.13 -1.35 1.70
C GLU A 117 14.71 -0.69 3.02
N LEU A 118 15.52 0.24 3.56
CA LEU A 118 15.20 0.97 4.80
C LEU A 118 14.40 2.26 4.58
N LEU A 119 14.42 2.82 3.36
CA LEU A 119 13.69 4.03 3.02
C LEU A 119 12.16 3.96 3.30
N PRO A 120 11.42 2.89 2.94
CA PRO A 120 10.00 2.81 3.28
C PRO A 120 9.75 2.91 4.79
N GLN A 121 10.58 2.24 5.61
CA GLN A 121 10.44 2.25 7.06
C GLN A 121 10.76 3.63 7.65
N TRP A 122 11.79 4.29 7.13
CA TRP A 122 12.17 5.65 7.53
C TRP A 122 11.05 6.65 7.20
N LEU A 123 10.47 6.59 5.99
CA LEU A 123 9.37 7.47 5.57
C LEU A 123 8.12 7.28 6.46
N ALA A 124 7.77 6.02 6.75
CA ALA A 124 6.65 5.71 7.63
C ALA A 124 6.85 6.28 9.04
N LEU A 125 8.06 6.19 9.60
CA LEU A 125 8.38 6.76 10.91
C LEU A 125 8.33 8.29 10.89
N ALA A 126 8.93 8.94 9.90
CA ALA A 126 8.91 10.39 9.77
C ALA A 126 7.47 10.94 9.64
N ASN A 127 6.62 10.27 8.87
CA ASN A 127 5.21 10.63 8.71
C ASN A 127 4.40 10.44 10.01
N ARG A 128 4.67 9.41 10.82
CA ARG A 128 4.01 9.22 12.12
C ARG A 128 4.27 10.37 13.09
N HIS A 129 5.46 10.94 13.06
CA HIS A 129 5.80 12.13 13.85
C HIS A 129 5.34 13.45 13.20
N GLY A 130 4.67 13.40 12.05
CA GLY A 130 4.10 14.58 11.41
C GLY A 130 5.12 15.55 10.81
N TYR A 131 6.31 15.08 10.42
CA TYR A 131 7.33 15.94 9.81
C TYR A 131 7.01 16.31 8.35
N LYS A 132 7.65 17.38 7.85
CA LYS A 132 7.72 17.73 6.42
C LYS A 132 9.08 17.48 5.79
N ALA A 133 9.09 17.19 4.50
CA ALA A 133 10.31 17.03 3.73
C ALA A 133 11.16 18.33 3.70
N PRO A 134 12.50 18.23 3.80
CA PRO A 134 13.40 19.34 3.51
C PRO A 134 13.23 19.78 2.05
N PRO A 135 13.15 21.08 1.75
CA PRO A 135 12.93 21.55 0.38
C PRO A 135 13.96 21.02 -0.63
N ALA A 136 15.22 20.93 -0.23
CA ALA A 136 16.31 20.44 -1.08
C ALA A 136 16.22 18.93 -1.39
N ALA A 137 15.54 18.14 -0.54
CA ALA A 137 15.40 16.70 -0.73
C ALA A 137 14.20 16.33 -1.62
N LEU A 138 13.29 17.28 -1.93
CA LEU A 138 12.06 17.02 -2.69
C LEU A 138 12.31 16.41 -4.09
N PRO A 139 13.27 16.89 -4.91
CA PRO A 139 13.52 16.27 -6.22
C PRO A 139 13.90 14.79 -6.10
N ALA A 140 14.87 14.48 -5.22
CA ALA A 140 15.33 13.11 -5.01
C ALA A 140 14.24 12.22 -4.41
N LEU A 141 13.39 12.75 -3.52
CA LEU A 141 12.23 12.05 -2.96
C LEU A 141 11.17 11.75 -4.03
N LEU A 142 10.89 12.68 -4.93
CA LEU A 142 9.96 12.48 -6.04
C LEU A 142 10.51 11.48 -7.06
N ASP A 143 11.81 11.50 -7.34
CA ASP A 143 12.45 10.49 -8.19
C ASP A 143 12.45 9.10 -7.53
N ALA A 144 12.62 9.04 -6.20
CA ALA A 144 12.44 7.83 -5.40
C ALA A 144 11.04 7.23 -5.62
N ALA A 145 10.00 8.03 -5.40
CA ALA A 145 8.60 7.66 -5.60
C ALA A 145 8.25 7.32 -7.06
N ARG A 146 8.93 7.95 -8.03
CA ARG A 146 8.73 7.67 -9.45
C ARG A 146 9.13 6.24 -9.78
N ALA A 147 10.33 5.82 -9.40
CA ALA A 147 10.85 4.51 -9.76
C ALA A 147 10.33 3.36 -8.89
N ARG A 148 9.87 3.67 -7.66
CA ARG A 148 9.33 2.68 -6.72
C ARG A 148 7.91 3.05 -6.30
N THR A 149 6.93 2.40 -6.94
CA THR A 149 5.50 2.66 -6.73
C THR A 149 5.05 2.41 -5.28
N ASP A 150 5.66 1.44 -4.60
CA ASP A 150 5.45 1.11 -3.20
C ASP A 150 5.77 2.28 -2.24
N LEU A 151 6.73 3.13 -2.61
CA LEU A 151 7.11 4.29 -1.80
C LEU A 151 6.15 5.48 -1.95
N ARG A 152 5.38 5.55 -3.04
CA ARG A 152 4.60 6.75 -3.41
C ARG A 152 3.71 7.25 -2.29
N PRO A 153 2.89 6.43 -1.61
CA PRO A 153 2.00 6.96 -0.58
C PRO A 153 2.75 7.67 0.55
N GLN A 154 3.80 7.05 1.07
CA GLN A 154 4.59 7.60 2.19
C GLN A 154 5.49 8.76 1.74
N ALA A 155 6.08 8.67 0.56
CA ALA A 155 6.93 9.73 0.00
C ALA A 155 6.13 11.00 -0.31
N LEU A 156 4.94 10.86 -0.94
CA LEU A 156 4.07 12.00 -1.25
C LEU A 156 3.48 12.63 0.02
N ARG A 157 3.15 11.80 1.02
CA ARG A 157 2.74 12.31 2.34
C ARG A 157 3.84 13.17 2.97
N LEU A 158 5.10 12.72 2.97
CA LEU A 158 6.21 13.51 3.50
C LEU A 158 6.47 14.78 2.67
N ALA A 159 6.41 14.65 1.33
CA ALA A 159 6.65 15.75 0.39
C ALA A 159 5.65 16.91 0.53
N GLY A 160 4.41 16.60 0.89
CA GLY A 160 3.40 17.60 1.26
C GLY A 160 3.00 18.57 0.14
N PRO A 161 2.42 19.72 0.53
CA PRO A 161 1.97 20.74 -0.42
C PRO A 161 3.09 21.25 -1.34
N ARG A 162 4.30 21.41 -0.81
CA ARG A 162 5.46 21.87 -1.60
C ARG A 162 5.92 20.84 -2.62
N GLY A 163 5.89 19.55 -2.29
CA GLY A 163 6.17 18.48 -3.23
C GLY A 163 5.15 18.41 -4.37
N LEU A 164 3.85 18.58 -4.06
CA LEU A 164 2.79 18.63 -5.06
C LEU A 164 2.88 19.88 -5.94
N TRP A 165 3.18 21.03 -5.34
CA TRP A 165 3.49 22.25 -6.07
C TRP A 165 4.64 22.04 -7.06
N LEU A 166 5.74 21.43 -6.60
CA LEU A 166 6.92 21.16 -7.42
C LEU A 166 6.58 20.18 -8.57
N ALA A 167 5.75 19.17 -8.30
CA ALA A 167 5.32 18.21 -9.30
C ALA A 167 4.48 18.82 -10.44
N ARG A 168 3.84 19.99 -10.25
CA ARG A 168 3.16 20.72 -11.34
C ARG A 168 4.14 21.35 -12.33
N LEU A 169 5.36 21.63 -11.88
CA LEU A 169 6.39 22.30 -12.68
C LEU A 169 7.25 21.33 -13.50
N ASN A 170 7.21 20.01 -13.20
CA ASN A 170 7.98 19.00 -13.91
C ASN A 170 7.08 17.86 -14.44
N PRO A 171 6.99 17.64 -15.76
CA PRO A 171 6.21 16.56 -16.36
C PRO A 171 6.51 15.16 -15.82
N GLU A 172 7.76 14.87 -15.44
CA GLU A 172 8.17 13.54 -14.94
C GLU A 172 7.53 13.19 -13.59
N TRP A 173 7.11 14.20 -12.81
CA TRP A 173 6.53 14.03 -11.48
C TRP A 173 5.00 14.11 -11.48
N ARG A 174 4.34 14.21 -12.64
CA ARG A 174 2.85 14.27 -12.73
C ARG A 174 2.13 13.08 -12.09
N PHE A 175 2.80 11.95 -11.85
CA PHE A 175 2.24 10.84 -11.08
C PHE A 175 1.88 11.25 -9.65
N ALA A 176 2.62 12.19 -9.05
CA ALA A 176 2.37 12.71 -7.71
C ALA A 176 0.99 13.38 -7.60
N LEU A 177 0.53 13.98 -8.71
CA LEU A 177 -0.77 14.64 -8.83
C LEU A 177 -1.91 13.65 -9.09
N ARG A 178 -1.60 12.47 -9.64
CA ARG A 178 -2.58 11.40 -9.94
C ARG A 178 -2.89 10.53 -8.73
N GLY A 179 -1.90 10.30 -7.87
CA GLY A 179 -2.02 9.44 -6.68
C GLY A 179 -2.49 10.16 -5.41
N THR A 180 -2.54 11.50 -5.41
CA THR A 180 -3.03 12.31 -4.29
C THR A 180 -4.46 12.80 -4.44
N GLY A 181 -5.13 12.56 -5.57
CA GLY A 181 -6.55 12.91 -5.76
C GLY A 181 -7.48 12.29 -4.71
N ALA A 182 -7.12 11.13 -4.17
CA ALA A 182 -7.91 10.46 -3.13
C ALA A 182 -7.64 10.94 -1.68
N ALA A 183 -6.50 11.57 -1.37
CA ALA A 183 -6.13 11.82 0.04
C ALA A 183 -5.41 13.17 0.29
N GLY A 184 -4.95 13.86 -0.75
CA GLY A 184 -4.14 15.07 -0.63
C GLY A 184 -4.95 16.36 -0.49
N ASN A 185 -6.26 16.32 -0.79
CA ASN A 185 -7.16 17.46 -0.67
C ASN A 185 -8.62 17.00 -0.44
N LEU A 186 -8.82 15.94 0.35
CA LEU A 186 -10.17 15.61 0.80
C LEU A 186 -10.70 16.76 1.66
N PRO A 187 -11.96 17.18 1.47
CA PRO A 187 -12.60 18.11 2.39
C PRO A 187 -12.55 17.52 3.81
N SER A 188 -12.41 18.40 4.80
CA SER A 188 -12.60 17.97 6.19
C SER A 188 -14.04 17.46 6.34
N SER A 189 -14.27 16.46 7.19
CA SER A 189 -15.62 16.05 7.59
C SER A 189 -16.48 17.21 8.10
N GLY A 190 -15.84 18.24 8.68
CA GLY A 190 -16.45 19.48 9.14
C GLY A 190 -16.78 20.49 8.02
N ASP A 191 -16.57 20.13 6.76
CA ASP A 191 -16.95 20.90 5.56
C ASP A 191 -18.02 20.15 4.75
N PRO A 192 -19.31 20.24 5.14
CA PRO A 192 -20.39 19.52 4.46
C PRO A 192 -20.56 19.93 2.99
N GLU A 193 -20.20 21.16 2.63
CA GLU A 193 -20.29 21.65 1.25
C GLU A 193 -19.20 21.02 0.38
N GLY A 194 -17.95 21.02 0.87
CA GLY A 194 -16.84 20.35 0.20
C GLY A 194 -17.06 18.84 0.05
N VAL A 195 -17.58 18.17 1.09
CA VAL A 195 -17.93 16.74 1.05
C VAL A 195 -18.96 16.48 -0.05
N ARG A 196 -20.06 17.26 -0.12
CA ARG A 196 -21.07 17.08 -1.17
C ARG A 196 -20.54 17.37 -2.56
N ALA A 197 -19.80 18.46 -2.74
CA ALA A 197 -19.23 18.81 -4.04
C ALA A 197 -18.30 17.70 -4.56
N LEU A 198 -17.42 17.16 -3.71
CA LEU A 198 -16.55 16.06 -4.09
C LEU A 198 -17.31 14.74 -4.30
N TRP A 199 -18.38 14.49 -3.56
CA TRP A 199 -19.20 13.30 -3.75
C TRP A 199 -19.95 13.31 -5.09
N ASP A 200 -20.49 14.47 -5.47
CA ASP A 200 -21.31 14.64 -6.67
C ASP A 200 -20.48 14.79 -7.95
N GLU A 201 -19.35 15.50 -7.88
CA GLU A 201 -18.54 15.86 -9.05
C GLU A 201 -17.21 15.08 -9.14
N GLY A 202 -16.79 14.44 -8.05
CA GLY A 202 -15.50 13.78 -7.95
C GLY A 202 -15.40 12.50 -8.79
N LEU A 203 -14.17 12.14 -9.13
CA LEU A 203 -13.88 10.86 -9.77
C LEU A 203 -14.21 9.72 -8.82
N PHE A 204 -14.53 8.54 -9.36
CA PHE A 204 -14.89 7.37 -8.58
C PHE A 204 -13.90 7.04 -7.45
N ALA A 205 -12.59 7.09 -7.73
CA ALA A 205 -11.56 6.85 -6.72
C ALA A 205 -11.53 7.91 -5.60
N GLU A 206 -11.90 9.16 -5.92
CA GLU A 206 -12.00 10.25 -4.95
C GLU A 206 -13.24 10.07 -4.08
N ARG A 207 -14.36 9.63 -4.67
CA ARG A 207 -15.59 9.27 -3.95
C ARG A 207 -15.37 8.12 -2.97
N VAL A 208 -14.68 7.05 -3.38
CA VAL A 208 -14.34 5.92 -2.48
C VAL A 208 -13.48 6.37 -1.31
N ALA A 209 -12.47 7.20 -1.58
CA ALA A 209 -11.59 7.71 -0.53
C ALA A 209 -12.30 8.70 0.40
N LEU A 210 -13.17 9.55 -0.14
CA LEU A 210 -14.06 10.43 0.63
C LEU A 210 -14.98 9.61 1.53
N LEU A 211 -15.66 8.59 1.01
CA LEU A 211 -16.53 7.72 1.80
C LEU A 211 -15.77 7.05 2.95
N ALA A 212 -14.56 6.53 2.69
CA ALA A 212 -13.72 5.95 3.73
C ALA A 212 -13.31 6.98 4.80
N ALA A 213 -12.98 8.22 4.40
CA ALA A 213 -12.64 9.30 5.32
C ALA A 213 -13.83 9.72 6.19
N VAL A 214 -14.99 10.00 5.57
CA VAL A 214 -16.22 10.36 6.28
C VAL A 214 -16.61 9.24 7.25
N ARG A 215 -16.62 7.97 6.82
CA ARG A 215 -16.96 6.83 7.68
C ARG A 215 -16.02 6.64 8.87
N THR A 216 -14.74 7.02 8.74
CA THR A 216 -13.77 6.92 9.84
C THR A 216 -14.13 7.89 10.97
N GLU A 217 -14.75 9.02 10.65
CA GLU A 217 -15.12 10.05 11.62
C GLU A 217 -16.58 9.95 12.08
N ASP A 218 -17.50 9.75 11.13
CA ASP A 218 -18.93 9.56 11.35
C ASP A 218 -19.47 8.46 10.41
N PRO A 219 -19.57 7.20 10.90
CA PRO A 219 -20.09 6.08 10.12
C PRO A 219 -21.50 6.32 9.57
N ALA A 220 -22.37 6.99 10.34
CA ALA A 220 -23.75 7.23 9.96
C ALA A 220 -23.83 8.25 8.83
N ALA A 221 -23.04 9.33 8.88
CA ALA A 221 -22.94 10.29 7.79
C ALA A 221 -22.41 9.65 6.50
N GLY A 222 -21.41 8.76 6.62
CA GLY A 222 -20.89 8.02 5.47
C GLY A 222 -21.92 7.08 4.85
N LEU A 223 -22.69 6.36 5.67
CA LEU A 223 -23.76 5.49 5.19
C LEU A 223 -24.88 6.30 4.51
N ALA A 224 -25.28 7.43 5.09
CA ALA A 224 -26.27 8.33 4.50
C ALA A 224 -25.80 8.90 3.15
N LEU A 225 -24.51 9.24 3.04
CA LEU A 225 -23.90 9.69 1.79
C LEU A 225 -24.00 8.62 0.71
N LEU A 226 -23.64 7.37 1.03
CA LEU A 226 -23.74 6.24 0.11
C LEU A 226 -25.20 5.96 -0.29
N ALA A 227 -26.12 5.90 0.67
CA ALA A 227 -27.53 5.63 0.43
C ALA A 227 -28.17 6.67 -0.51
N SER A 228 -27.72 7.93 -0.45
CA SER A 228 -28.27 9.03 -1.25
C SER A 228 -28.16 8.83 -2.76
N THR A 229 -27.11 8.15 -3.25
CA THR A 229 -26.90 7.91 -4.68
C THR A 229 -27.00 6.44 -5.09
N TRP A 230 -27.19 5.52 -4.13
CA TRP A 230 -27.16 4.06 -4.33
C TRP A 230 -27.96 3.56 -5.53
N SER A 231 -29.20 4.04 -5.69
CA SER A 231 -30.09 3.62 -6.77
C SER A 231 -29.64 4.06 -8.17
N ALA A 232 -28.86 5.14 -8.26
CA ALA A 232 -28.32 5.71 -9.50
C ALA A 232 -26.96 5.12 -9.89
N GLU A 233 -26.20 4.57 -8.93
CA GLU A 233 -24.89 3.97 -9.18
C GLU A 233 -24.96 2.74 -10.10
N ARG A 234 -23.88 2.48 -10.83
CA ARG A 234 -23.74 1.24 -11.61
C ARG A 234 -23.43 0.06 -10.70
N ALA A 235 -23.66 -1.16 -11.17
CA ALA A 235 -23.45 -2.37 -10.38
C ALA A 235 -21.99 -2.56 -9.92
N GLU A 236 -21.02 -2.17 -10.74
CA GLU A 236 -19.59 -2.23 -10.41
C GLU A 236 -19.23 -1.21 -9.32
N ASP A 237 -19.73 0.03 -9.44
CA ASP A 237 -19.52 1.09 -8.46
C ASP A 237 -20.16 0.72 -7.11
N ARG A 238 -21.39 0.19 -7.13
CA ARG A 238 -22.10 -0.33 -5.94
C ARG A 238 -21.30 -1.40 -5.20
N LEU A 239 -20.72 -2.34 -5.95
CA LEU A 239 -19.89 -3.39 -5.37
C LEU A 239 -18.68 -2.81 -4.63
N MET A 240 -18.00 -1.86 -5.24
CA MET A 240 -16.82 -1.21 -4.66
C MET A 240 -17.17 -0.30 -3.46
N PHE A 241 -18.32 0.38 -3.49
CA PHE A 241 -18.81 1.13 -2.33
C PHE A 241 -19.21 0.22 -1.17
N LEU A 242 -19.90 -0.90 -1.43
CA LEU A 242 -20.18 -1.90 -0.40
C LEU A 242 -18.90 -2.46 0.20
N ASP A 243 -17.90 -2.79 -0.62
CA ASP A 243 -16.60 -3.28 -0.15
C ASP A 243 -15.93 -2.28 0.81
N SER A 244 -16.16 -0.98 0.60
CA SER A 244 -15.65 0.08 1.48
C SER A 244 -16.29 0.07 2.88
N LEU A 245 -17.47 -0.53 3.06
CA LEU A 245 -18.13 -0.65 4.37
C LEU A 245 -17.44 -1.65 5.31
N ARG A 246 -16.58 -2.54 4.78
CA ARG A 246 -15.80 -3.49 5.61
C ARG A 246 -15.00 -2.78 6.70
N ALA A 247 -14.47 -1.61 6.39
CA ALA A 247 -13.84 -0.74 7.37
C ALA A 247 -14.92 -0.04 8.21
N GLY A 248 -14.89 -0.29 9.52
CA GLY A 248 -15.86 0.28 10.46
C GLY A 248 -17.26 -0.31 10.34
N LEU A 249 -17.39 -1.53 9.80
CA LEU A 249 -18.67 -2.25 9.73
C LEU A 249 -19.31 -2.35 11.12
N SER A 250 -20.59 -2.01 11.21
CA SER A 250 -21.33 -2.00 12.48
C SER A 250 -22.80 -2.40 12.27
N ASP A 251 -23.51 -2.64 13.37
CA ASP A 251 -24.95 -2.95 13.34
C ASP A 251 -25.79 -1.84 12.69
N ALA A 252 -25.29 -0.60 12.66
CA ALA A 252 -25.96 0.51 11.99
C ALA A 252 -25.99 0.34 10.45
N ASP A 253 -25.13 -0.49 9.88
CA ASP A 253 -25.10 -0.78 8.45
C ASP A 253 -26.12 -1.89 8.05
N GLU A 254 -26.72 -2.60 9.02
CA GLU A 254 -27.56 -3.79 8.77
C GLU A 254 -28.77 -3.50 7.87
N GLU A 255 -29.53 -2.44 8.15
CA GLU A 255 -30.75 -2.12 7.39
C GLU A 255 -30.43 -1.90 5.90
N PHE A 256 -29.39 -1.12 5.61
CA PHE A 256 -28.92 -0.87 4.25
C PHE A 256 -28.42 -2.15 3.57
N LEU A 257 -27.72 -3.03 4.29
CA LEU A 257 -27.21 -4.27 3.73
C LEU A 257 -28.33 -5.29 3.44
N GLU A 258 -29.37 -5.37 4.29
CA GLU A 258 -30.56 -6.20 4.05
C GLU A 258 -31.34 -5.72 2.81
N GLU A 259 -31.41 -4.41 2.57
CA GLU A 259 -31.92 -3.87 1.30
C GLU A 259 -31.04 -4.27 0.10
N ALA A 260 -29.72 -4.25 0.26
CA ALA A 260 -28.76 -4.62 -0.79
C ALA A 260 -28.80 -6.12 -1.16
N LEU A 261 -29.35 -7.00 -0.32
CA LEU A 261 -29.67 -8.39 -0.70
C LEU A 261 -30.73 -8.47 -1.81
N GLY A 262 -31.52 -7.41 -2.01
CA GLY A 262 -32.46 -7.29 -3.12
C GLY A 262 -31.85 -6.81 -4.44
N ASP A 263 -30.54 -6.52 -4.49
CA ASP A 263 -29.92 -5.94 -5.68
C ASP A 263 -29.99 -6.87 -6.90
N ARG A 264 -30.14 -6.31 -8.10
CA ARG A 264 -30.15 -7.05 -9.37
C ARG A 264 -28.82 -7.79 -9.63
N SER A 265 -27.69 -7.24 -9.18
CA SER A 265 -26.37 -7.79 -9.38
C SER A 265 -26.06 -8.90 -8.37
N ARG A 266 -25.69 -10.08 -8.87
CA ARG A 266 -25.29 -11.22 -8.02
C ARG A 266 -24.11 -10.88 -7.11
N ASN A 267 -23.12 -10.13 -7.62
CA ASN A 267 -21.93 -9.80 -6.84
C ASN A 267 -22.25 -8.81 -5.71
N VAL A 268 -23.14 -7.85 -5.96
CA VAL A 268 -23.62 -6.91 -4.92
C VAL A 268 -24.34 -7.66 -3.82
N ARG A 269 -25.27 -8.58 -4.16
CA ARG A 269 -25.95 -9.42 -3.17
C ARG A 269 -24.99 -10.29 -2.36
N ALA A 270 -24.01 -10.91 -3.04
CA ALA A 270 -23.02 -11.75 -2.39
C ALA A 270 -22.17 -10.97 -1.38
N THR A 271 -21.71 -9.77 -1.74
CA THR A 271 -20.95 -8.89 -0.83
C THR A 271 -21.82 -8.39 0.32
N ALA A 272 -23.08 -8.02 0.07
CA ALA A 272 -24.01 -7.64 1.14
C ALA A 272 -24.24 -8.78 2.15
N ALA A 273 -24.49 -10.01 1.66
CA ALA A 273 -24.61 -11.19 2.50
C ALA A 273 -23.32 -11.47 3.27
N GLU A 274 -22.16 -11.30 2.63
CA GLU A 274 -20.86 -11.50 3.27
C GLU A 274 -20.65 -10.54 4.45
N LEU A 275 -20.98 -9.25 4.26
CA LEU A 275 -20.92 -8.23 5.31
C LEU A 275 -21.91 -8.51 6.43
N LEU A 276 -23.15 -8.88 6.11
CA LEU A 276 -24.15 -9.27 7.11
C LEU A 276 -23.71 -10.49 7.92
N SER A 277 -23.09 -11.50 7.30
CA SER A 277 -22.52 -12.65 8.03
C SER A 277 -21.32 -12.29 8.91
N ALA A 278 -20.68 -11.13 8.69
CA ALA A 278 -19.64 -10.61 9.58
C ALA A 278 -20.23 -9.92 10.82
N LEU A 279 -21.54 -9.66 10.86
CA LEU A 279 -22.30 -9.14 11.99
C LEU A 279 -23.07 -10.29 12.67
N PRO A 280 -22.57 -10.88 13.78
CA PRO A 280 -23.16 -12.09 14.35
C PRO A 280 -24.59 -11.91 14.88
N ALA A 281 -24.99 -10.66 15.15
CA ALA A 281 -26.33 -10.30 15.61
C ALA A 281 -27.33 -10.00 14.48
N SER A 282 -26.88 -9.97 13.21
CA SER A 282 -27.74 -9.61 12.09
C SER A 282 -28.87 -10.63 11.87
N ALA A 283 -29.98 -10.17 11.30
CA ALA A 283 -31.10 -11.00 10.93
C ALA A 283 -30.67 -12.10 9.95
N LEU A 284 -29.77 -11.82 9.00
CA LEU A 284 -29.20 -12.81 8.10
C LEU A 284 -28.40 -13.87 8.87
N ALA A 285 -27.53 -13.47 9.80
CA ALA A 285 -26.79 -14.41 10.64
C ALA A 285 -27.74 -15.33 11.44
N GLY A 286 -28.84 -14.79 11.97
CA GLY A 286 -29.90 -15.58 12.62
C GLY A 286 -30.55 -16.61 11.68
N ARG A 287 -30.87 -16.23 10.43
CA ARG A 287 -31.39 -17.16 9.41
C ARG A 287 -30.39 -18.26 9.09
N MET A 288 -29.11 -17.91 8.96
CA MET A 288 -28.02 -18.88 8.72
C MET A 288 -27.84 -19.84 9.89
N ALA A 289 -27.90 -19.35 11.13
CA ALA A 289 -27.85 -20.20 12.33
C ALA A 289 -28.97 -21.24 12.33
N GLY A 290 -30.20 -20.82 12.00
CA GLY A 290 -31.36 -21.72 11.93
C GLY A 290 -31.16 -22.83 10.90
N ARG A 291 -30.71 -22.48 9.68
CA ARG A 291 -30.44 -23.46 8.60
C ARG A 291 -29.24 -24.36 8.92
N ALA A 292 -28.17 -23.81 9.49
CA ALA A 292 -27.00 -24.59 9.88
C ALA A 292 -27.33 -25.58 11.02
N ALA A 293 -28.21 -25.20 11.97
CA ALA A 293 -28.61 -26.06 13.08
C ALA A 293 -29.44 -27.29 12.66
N THR A 294 -30.16 -27.20 11.53
CA THR A 294 -30.83 -28.37 10.94
C THR A 294 -29.87 -29.33 10.24
N CYS A 295 -28.73 -28.81 9.76
CA CYS A 295 -27.73 -29.62 9.07
C CYS A 295 -26.69 -30.22 9.99
N VAL A 296 -26.32 -29.52 11.07
CA VAL A 296 -25.21 -29.92 11.94
C VAL A 296 -25.72 -30.10 13.36
N GLY A 297 -25.48 -31.28 13.94
CA GLY A 297 -25.94 -31.62 15.27
C GLY A 297 -25.02 -32.55 16.02
N LEU A 298 -25.25 -32.63 17.33
CA LEU A 298 -24.57 -33.58 18.20
C LEU A 298 -25.37 -34.87 18.30
N ASP A 299 -24.84 -35.96 17.74
CA ASP A 299 -25.32 -37.30 18.05
C ASP A 299 -24.76 -37.75 19.41
N ARG A 300 -25.67 -38.05 20.33
CA ARG A 300 -25.36 -38.53 21.69
C ARG A 300 -25.64 -40.03 21.85
N THR A 301 -26.10 -40.70 20.80
CA THR A 301 -26.41 -42.13 20.82
C THR A 301 -25.17 -42.99 20.61
N ALA A 302 -24.16 -42.45 19.91
CA ALA A 302 -22.84 -43.05 19.79
C ALA A 302 -22.10 -43.10 21.14
N PRO A 303 -21.20 -44.08 21.37
CA PRO A 303 -20.41 -44.19 22.60
C PRO A 303 -19.58 -42.94 22.92
N THR A 304 -19.14 -42.24 21.88
CA THR A 304 -18.48 -40.93 21.96
C THR A 304 -19.39 -39.92 21.27
N PRO A 305 -19.71 -38.77 21.91
CA PRO A 305 -20.49 -37.72 21.27
C PRO A 305 -19.84 -37.33 19.93
N THR A 306 -20.61 -37.40 18.85
CA THR A 306 -20.10 -37.26 17.47
C THR A 306 -20.93 -36.21 16.74
N ILE A 307 -20.30 -35.41 15.89
CA ILE A 307 -21.01 -34.44 15.05
C ILE A 307 -21.63 -35.20 13.88
N ALA A 308 -22.96 -35.23 13.84
CA ALA A 308 -23.74 -35.74 12.73
C ALA A 308 -24.08 -34.59 11.77
N VAL A 309 -23.97 -34.86 10.47
CA VAL A 309 -24.20 -33.89 9.40
C VAL A 309 -25.23 -34.42 8.42
N GLU A 310 -26.33 -33.69 8.28
CA GLU A 310 -27.31 -33.87 7.20
C GLU A 310 -27.22 -32.65 6.26
N ALA A 311 -26.42 -32.78 5.21
CA ALA A 311 -26.22 -31.68 4.26
C ALA A 311 -27.54 -31.32 3.53
N PRO A 312 -27.73 -30.05 3.12
CA PRO A 312 -28.93 -29.63 2.40
C PRO A 312 -29.17 -30.46 1.13
N HIS A 313 -30.43 -30.76 0.82
CA HIS A 313 -30.82 -31.46 -0.42
C HIS A 313 -31.00 -30.53 -1.62
N GLU A 314 -31.23 -29.24 -1.36
CA GLU A 314 -31.38 -28.20 -2.38
C GLU A 314 -30.91 -26.84 -1.86
N CYS A 315 -30.69 -25.90 -2.79
CA CYS A 315 -30.47 -24.48 -2.49
C CYS A 315 -31.68 -23.68 -3.01
N ASP A 316 -32.63 -23.43 -2.11
CA ASP A 316 -33.90 -22.78 -2.45
C ASP A 316 -33.74 -21.28 -2.79
N ALA A 317 -34.85 -20.64 -3.21
CA ALA A 317 -34.85 -19.23 -3.57
C ALA A 317 -34.56 -18.29 -2.38
N ALA A 318 -34.89 -18.69 -1.15
CA ALA A 318 -34.62 -17.90 0.05
C ALA A 318 -33.13 -17.96 0.41
N MET A 319 -32.47 -19.11 0.26
CA MET A 319 -31.03 -19.27 0.39
C MET A 319 -30.30 -18.41 -0.65
N GLN A 320 -30.74 -18.42 -1.91
CA GLN A 320 -30.15 -17.58 -2.95
C GLN A 320 -30.34 -16.08 -2.71
N ARG A 321 -31.49 -15.67 -2.14
CA ARG A 321 -31.72 -14.28 -1.70
C ARG A 321 -30.73 -13.89 -0.60
N ASP A 322 -30.47 -14.79 0.35
CA ASP A 322 -29.50 -14.59 1.43
C ASP A 322 -28.04 -14.76 0.98
N GLY A 323 -27.78 -14.73 -0.33
CA GLY A 323 -26.42 -14.69 -0.89
C GLY A 323 -25.77 -16.04 -1.12
N LEU A 324 -26.47 -17.16 -0.88
CA LEU A 324 -25.91 -18.49 -1.17
C LEU A 324 -25.87 -18.74 -2.67
N VAL A 325 -24.75 -19.27 -3.14
CA VAL A 325 -24.55 -19.64 -4.55
C VAL A 325 -25.04 -21.06 -4.76
N ALA A 326 -26.03 -21.25 -5.62
CA ALA A 326 -26.59 -22.56 -5.93
C ALA A 326 -25.61 -23.47 -6.68
N THR A 327 -24.92 -22.96 -7.72
CA THR A 327 -24.03 -23.77 -8.55
C THR A 327 -22.61 -23.84 -7.95
N PRO A 328 -22.10 -25.03 -7.62
CA PRO A 328 -20.74 -25.16 -7.11
C PRO A 328 -19.68 -24.93 -8.21
N PRO A 329 -18.44 -24.59 -7.83
CA PRO A 329 -17.30 -24.68 -8.73
C PRO A 329 -17.07 -26.10 -9.24
N ALA A 330 -16.43 -26.23 -10.41
CA ALA A 330 -16.12 -27.53 -11.00
C ALA A 330 -15.32 -28.42 -10.03
N GLY A 331 -15.73 -29.68 -9.90
CA GLY A 331 -15.07 -30.66 -9.02
C GLY A 331 -15.51 -30.64 -7.56
N ARG A 332 -16.45 -29.77 -7.17
CA ARG A 332 -17.04 -29.76 -5.81
C ARG A 332 -18.48 -30.28 -5.83
N GLY A 333 -18.80 -31.18 -4.90
CA GLY A 333 -20.15 -31.71 -4.73
C GLY A 333 -21.13 -30.64 -4.22
N GLU A 334 -22.35 -30.62 -4.78
CA GLU A 334 -23.39 -29.63 -4.48
C GLU A 334 -23.74 -29.58 -2.99
N ARG A 335 -24.00 -30.75 -2.37
CA ARG A 335 -24.36 -30.86 -0.95
C ARG A 335 -23.28 -30.28 -0.03
N SER A 336 -22.01 -30.60 -0.31
CA SER A 336 -20.87 -30.07 0.45
C SER A 336 -20.73 -28.56 0.27
N TRP A 337 -20.93 -28.07 -0.95
CA TRP A 337 -20.89 -26.64 -1.26
C TRP A 337 -21.97 -25.83 -0.53
N TRP A 338 -23.21 -26.34 -0.46
CA TRP A 338 -24.27 -25.65 0.27
C TRP A 338 -24.08 -25.71 1.79
N LEU A 339 -23.67 -26.87 2.31
CA LEU A 339 -23.33 -27.01 3.73
C LEU A 339 -22.22 -26.04 4.14
N GLY A 340 -21.12 -26.00 3.39
CA GLY A 340 -19.99 -25.12 3.67
C GLY A 340 -20.39 -23.65 3.72
N GLN A 341 -21.22 -23.19 2.77
CA GLN A 341 -21.73 -21.82 2.78
C GLN A 341 -22.63 -21.51 3.98
N LEU A 342 -23.52 -22.44 4.36
CA LEU A 342 -24.39 -22.27 5.53
C LEU A 342 -23.60 -22.17 6.83
N VAL A 343 -22.65 -23.08 7.04
CA VAL A 343 -21.82 -23.12 8.24
C VAL A 343 -20.91 -21.91 8.32
N GLU A 344 -20.37 -21.46 7.19
CA GLU A 344 -19.53 -20.26 7.10
C GLU A 344 -20.30 -18.97 7.39
N ALA A 345 -21.56 -18.90 6.96
CA ALA A 345 -22.41 -17.72 7.14
C ALA A 345 -23.12 -17.69 8.50
N ALA A 346 -23.08 -18.78 9.27
CA ALA A 346 -23.68 -18.87 10.59
C ALA A 346 -22.80 -18.20 11.67
N PRO A 347 -23.41 -17.48 12.64
CA PRO A 347 -22.70 -16.87 13.75
C PRO A 347 -22.07 -17.95 14.61
N LEU A 348 -20.77 -17.78 14.91
CA LEU A 348 -20.00 -18.77 15.66
C LEU A 348 -20.51 -18.96 17.10
N SER A 349 -21.13 -17.93 17.65
CA SER A 349 -21.79 -17.93 18.97
C SER A 349 -22.97 -18.91 19.07
N ALA A 350 -23.54 -19.38 17.96
CA ALA A 350 -24.63 -20.35 17.96
C ALA A 350 -24.17 -21.79 18.31
N TRP A 351 -22.91 -22.11 18.03
CA TRP A 351 -22.39 -23.47 18.13
C TRP A 351 -22.25 -23.98 19.58
N PRO A 352 -21.73 -23.20 20.56
CA PRO A 352 -21.68 -23.64 21.96
C PRO A 352 -23.04 -24.14 22.48
N ALA A 353 -24.11 -23.35 22.27
CA ALA A 353 -25.46 -23.75 22.66
C ALA A 353 -25.91 -25.03 21.92
N ARG A 354 -25.66 -25.11 20.62
CA ARG A 354 -26.01 -26.28 19.79
C ARG A 354 -25.32 -27.57 20.26
N PHE A 355 -24.09 -27.45 20.75
CA PHE A 355 -23.26 -28.55 21.23
C PHE A 355 -23.27 -28.70 22.76
N GLY A 356 -24.29 -28.17 23.45
CA GLY A 356 -24.53 -28.42 24.87
C GLY A 356 -23.62 -27.63 25.82
N GLY A 357 -23.26 -26.41 25.45
CA GLY A 357 -22.42 -25.50 26.25
C GLY A 357 -20.92 -25.73 26.11
N ARG A 358 -20.49 -26.55 25.14
CA ARG A 358 -19.08 -26.84 24.89
C ARG A 358 -18.31 -25.61 24.42
N THR A 359 -17.03 -25.53 24.77
CA THR A 359 -16.13 -24.50 24.25
C THR A 359 -15.78 -24.76 22.77
N PRO A 360 -15.28 -23.76 22.03
CA PRO A 360 -14.81 -23.97 20.66
C PRO A 360 -13.79 -25.11 20.55
N GLU A 361 -12.86 -25.23 21.49
CA GLU A 361 -11.85 -26.29 21.52
C GLU A 361 -12.48 -27.67 21.68
N GLU A 362 -13.45 -27.79 22.59
CA GLU A 362 -14.18 -29.03 22.80
C GLU A 362 -15.01 -29.42 21.58
N ILE A 363 -15.59 -28.45 20.86
CA ILE A 363 -16.37 -28.68 19.63
C ILE A 363 -15.46 -29.16 18.50
N VAL A 364 -14.35 -28.47 18.26
CA VAL A 364 -13.37 -28.82 17.21
C VAL A 364 -12.71 -30.18 17.45
N ALA A 365 -12.64 -30.62 18.71
CA ALA A 365 -12.12 -31.94 19.08
C ALA A 365 -13.12 -33.10 18.91
N LEU A 366 -14.41 -32.82 18.67
CA LEU A 366 -15.40 -33.88 18.47
C LEU A 366 -15.14 -34.62 17.14
N PRO A 367 -15.29 -35.96 17.11
CA PRO A 367 -15.30 -36.69 15.86
C PRO A 367 -16.48 -36.23 15.00
N VAL A 368 -16.29 -36.19 13.69
CA VAL A 368 -17.33 -35.84 12.70
C VAL A 368 -17.63 -37.08 11.86
N ALA A 369 -18.91 -37.43 11.73
CA ALA A 369 -19.35 -38.57 10.93
C ALA A 369 -19.17 -38.34 9.43
N ASP A 370 -19.19 -39.45 8.67
CA ASP A 370 -19.31 -39.49 7.20
C ASP A 370 -18.31 -38.58 6.44
N ASP A 371 -17.08 -38.46 6.95
CA ASP A 371 -15.98 -37.69 6.36
C ASP A 371 -16.26 -36.18 6.19
N TRP A 372 -17.24 -35.61 6.91
CA TRP A 372 -17.57 -34.18 6.83
C TRP A 372 -16.61 -33.24 7.56
N GLN A 373 -15.64 -33.78 8.30
CA GLN A 373 -14.74 -33.02 9.17
C GLN A 373 -14.03 -31.88 8.43
N ALA A 374 -13.47 -32.18 7.25
CA ALA A 374 -12.71 -31.21 6.48
C ALA A 374 -13.58 -30.02 6.02
N GLU A 375 -14.80 -30.28 5.55
CA GLU A 375 -15.70 -29.21 5.09
C GLU A 375 -16.20 -28.36 6.27
N LEU A 376 -16.59 -28.99 7.38
CA LEU A 376 -17.04 -28.26 8.58
C LEU A 376 -15.94 -27.35 9.12
N HIS A 377 -14.73 -27.89 9.30
CA HIS A 377 -13.67 -27.08 9.87
C HIS A 377 -13.21 -25.98 8.91
N ALA A 378 -13.18 -26.24 7.60
CA ALA A 378 -12.89 -25.20 6.62
C ALA A 378 -13.93 -24.06 6.67
N ALA A 379 -15.22 -24.41 6.83
CA ALA A 379 -16.29 -23.42 6.99
C ALA A 379 -16.18 -22.63 8.30
N TRP A 380 -15.86 -23.29 9.43
CA TRP A 380 -15.59 -22.61 10.70
C TRP A 380 -14.34 -21.71 10.64
N CYS A 381 -13.29 -22.12 9.93
CA CYS A 381 -12.11 -21.27 9.71
C CYS A 381 -12.50 -19.97 9.00
N ARG A 382 -13.28 -20.06 7.91
CA ARG A 382 -13.73 -18.88 7.17
C ARG A 382 -14.68 -18.01 8.02
N ALA A 383 -15.57 -18.63 8.80
CA ALA A 383 -16.43 -17.92 9.76
C ALA A 383 -15.61 -17.19 10.84
N ALA A 384 -14.58 -17.82 11.41
CA ALA A 384 -13.73 -17.24 12.44
C ALA A 384 -12.94 -16.03 11.93
N VAL A 385 -12.42 -16.12 10.70
CA VAL A 385 -11.75 -14.98 10.03
C VAL A 385 -12.75 -13.84 9.77
N ARG A 386 -13.94 -14.18 9.23
CA ARG A 386 -14.97 -13.20 8.85
C ARG A 386 -15.51 -12.44 10.06
N GLN A 387 -15.84 -13.16 11.13
CA GLN A 387 -16.38 -12.61 12.38
C GLN A 387 -15.27 -12.09 13.32
N ARG A 388 -14.00 -12.28 12.96
CA ARG A 388 -12.81 -11.96 13.76
C ARG A 388 -12.86 -12.55 15.17
N ASP A 389 -13.31 -13.80 15.27
CA ASP A 389 -13.48 -14.50 16.56
C ASP A 389 -12.16 -15.15 17.01
N PRO A 390 -11.52 -14.67 18.10
CA PRO A 390 -10.24 -15.19 18.53
C PRO A 390 -10.36 -16.56 19.22
N ASP A 391 -11.51 -16.89 19.82
CA ASP A 391 -11.70 -18.15 20.55
C ASP A 391 -11.80 -19.32 19.58
N TRP A 392 -12.59 -19.16 18.52
CA TRP A 392 -12.65 -20.12 17.43
C TRP A 392 -11.34 -20.23 16.66
N SER A 393 -10.64 -19.11 16.42
CA SER A 393 -9.31 -19.16 15.80
C SER A 393 -8.31 -19.96 16.63
N ARG A 394 -8.30 -19.82 17.97
CA ARG A 394 -7.44 -20.64 18.84
C ARG A 394 -7.75 -22.13 18.72
N ALA A 395 -9.03 -22.49 18.82
CA ALA A 395 -9.47 -23.87 18.71
C ALA A 395 -9.10 -24.51 17.36
N LEU A 396 -9.29 -23.77 16.27
CA LEU A 396 -9.02 -24.23 14.91
C LEU A 396 -7.52 -24.22 14.55
N LEU A 397 -6.73 -23.33 15.14
CA LEU A 397 -5.26 -23.37 14.99
C LEU A 397 -4.66 -24.56 15.75
N GLY A 398 -5.20 -24.85 16.94
CA GLY A 398 -4.72 -25.91 17.82
C GLY A 398 -3.31 -25.64 18.35
N SER A 399 -2.66 -26.71 18.80
CA SER A 399 -1.29 -26.64 19.33
C SER A 399 -0.28 -26.40 18.20
N PRO A 400 0.64 -25.41 18.35
CA PRO A 400 1.65 -25.09 17.34
C PRO A 400 2.70 -26.19 17.12
N ALA A 401 2.76 -27.20 17.99
CA ALA A 401 3.66 -28.35 17.84
C ALA A 401 3.08 -29.48 16.97
N VAL A 402 1.78 -29.43 16.68
CA VAL A 402 1.12 -30.46 15.87
C VAL A 402 1.39 -30.15 14.39
N PRO A 403 1.89 -31.13 13.61
CA PRO A 403 2.15 -30.93 12.20
C PRO A 403 0.93 -30.40 11.43
N PRO A 404 1.12 -29.54 10.42
CA PRO A 404 0.02 -28.94 9.69
C PRO A 404 -0.95 -29.94 9.05
N ALA A 405 -0.46 -31.12 8.67
CA ALA A 405 -1.25 -32.17 8.03
C ALA A 405 -2.18 -32.93 9.00
N THR A 406 -1.92 -32.86 10.31
CA THR A 406 -2.66 -33.62 11.35
C THR A 406 -3.33 -32.71 12.38
N GLY A 407 -3.08 -31.40 12.32
CA GLY A 407 -3.71 -30.41 13.19
C GLY A 407 -5.19 -30.21 12.89
N PRO A 408 -5.95 -29.64 13.85
CA PRO A 408 -7.34 -29.31 13.60
C PRO A 408 -7.47 -28.30 12.46
N GLY A 409 -8.48 -28.56 11.62
CA GLY A 409 -9.26 -27.58 10.86
C GLY A 409 -8.65 -26.71 9.77
N THR A 410 -7.34 -26.58 9.68
CA THR A 410 -6.71 -25.80 8.60
C THR A 410 -6.05 -26.70 7.57
N SER A 411 -6.46 -26.54 6.32
CA SER A 411 -5.96 -27.33 5.20
C SER A 411 -4.71 -26.71 4.57
N SER A 412 -4.45 -25.43 4.83
CA SER A 412 -3.34 -24.67 4.24
C SER A 412 -2.70 -23.67 5.19
N LEU A 413 -1.45 -23.29 4.88
CA LEU A 413 -0.70 -22.28 5.63
C LEU A 413 -1.33 -20.87 5.51
N ALA A 414 -1.98 -20.59 4.37
CA ALA A 414 -2.68 -19.33 4.13
C ALA A 414 -3.90 -19.17 5.07
N GLU A 415 -4.69 -20.23 5.26
CA GLU A 415 -5.81 -20.23 6.22
C GLU A 415 -5.29 -20.04 7.66
N ARG A 416 -4.19 -20.70 8.06
CA ARG A 416 -3.57 -20.46 9.37
C ARG A 416 -3.14 -19.01 9.54
N ALA A 417 -2.54 -18.40 8.51
CA ALA A 417 -2.12 -17.00 8.55
C ALA A 417 -3.33 -16.05 8.73
N GLN A 418 -4.48 -16.36 8.13
CA GLN A 418 -5.71 -15.60 8.31
C GLN A 418 -6.28 -15.76 9.73
N LEU A 419 -6.34 -16.99 10.28
CA LEU A 419 -6.78 -17.21 11.66
C LEU A 419 -5.86 -16.53 12.68
N LEU A 420 -4.55 -16.63 12.49
CA LEU A 420 -3.58 -15.93 13.34
C LEU A 420 -3.81 -14.43 13.34
N SER A 421 -4.29 -13.86 12.23
CA SER A 421 -4.57 -12.43 12.12
C SER A 421 -5.75 -11.96 12.97
N THR A 422 -6.59 -12.86 13.49
CA THR A 422 -7.66 -12.52 14.44
C THR A 422 -7.20 -12.54 15.90
N LEU A 423 -6.06 -13.17 16.20
CA LEU A 423 -5.52 -13.23 17.56
C LEU A 423 -4.89 -11.90 17.99
N PRO A 424 -4.85 -11.60 19.30
CA PRO A 424 -4.04 -10.52 19.85
C PRO A 424 -2.58 -10.60 19.39
N VAL A 425 -1.93 -9.45 19.22
CA VAL A 425 -0.60 -9.33 18.63
C VAL A 425 0.44 -10.21 19.34
N GLU A 426 0.44 -10.16 20.67
CA GLU A 426 1.38 -10.88 21.54
C GLU A 426 1.12 -12.38 21.52
N GLU A 427 -0.15 -12.78 21.43
CA GLU A 427 -0.55 -14.17 21.36
C GLU A 427 -0.17 -14.80 20.02
N ARG A 428 -0.47 -14.12 18.91
CA ARG A 428 -0.02 -14.50 17.58
C ARG A 428 1.50 -14.68 17.53
N ALA A 429 2.26 -13.74 18.10
CA ALA A 429 3.71 -13.82 18.09
C ALA A 429 4.22 -15.05 18.87
N ARG A 430 3.64 -15.36 20.04
CA ARG A 430 3.98 -16.56 20.82
C ARG A 430 3.63 -17.85 20.06
N TRP A 431 2.45 -17.92 19.46
CA TRP A 431 2.03 -19.10 18.69
C TRP A 431 2.98 -19.36 17.52
N VAL A 432 3.31 -18.33 16.73
CA VAL A 432 4.24 -18.46 15.59
C VAL A 432 5.66 -18.79 16.06
N ALA A 433 6.11 -18.22 17.18
CA ALA A 433 7.41 -18.58 17.78
C ALA A 433 7.48 -20.07 18.11
N SER A 434 6.47 -20.62 18.77
CA SER A 434 6.38 -22.05 19.08
C SER A 434 6.31 -22.91 17.82
N PHE A 435 5.60 -22.45 16.78
CA PHE A 435 5.52 -23.15 15.50
C PHE A 435 6.88 -23.20 14.78
N VAL A 436 7.61 -22.07 14.76
CA VAL A 436 8.98 -22.01 14.23
C VAL A 436 9.90 -22.95 14.98
N ALA A 437 9.82 -23.00 16.31
CA ALA A 437 10.62 -23.90 17.13
C ALA A 437 10.31 -25.38 16.86
N ALA A 438 9.05 -25.72 16.58
CA ALA A 438 8.62 -27.10 16.34
C ALA A 438 8.88 -27.60 14.91
N HIS A 439 8.74 -26.73 13.91
CA HIS A 439 8.73 -27.12 12.49
C HIS A 439 9.82 -26.46 11.63
N GLY A 440 10.54 -25.50 12.18
CA GLY A 440 11.57 -24.74 11.47
C GLY A 440 11.03 -23.63 10.56
N LEU A 441 11.97 -22.91 9.93
CA LEU A 441 11.65 -21.69 9.17
C LEU A 441 10.98 -21.94 7.82
N SER A 442 11.27 -23.07 7.18
CA SER A 442 10.73 -23.42 5.86
C SER A 442 9.20 -23.50 5.88
N GLU A 443 8.63 -24.04 6.96
CA GLU A 443 7.19 -24.19 7.14
C GLU A 443 6.52 -22.91 7.66
N ALA A 444 7.27 -21.98 8.24
CA ALA A 444 6.73 -20.81 8.94
C ALA A 444 6.70 -19.52 8.10
N PHE A 445 7.31 -19.51 6.90
CA PHE A 445 7.55 -18.27 6.14
C PHE A 445 6.31 -17.39 5.92
N GLN A 446 5.16 -17.97 5.55
CA GLN A 446 3.93 -17.20 5.35
C GLN A 446 3.36 -16.66 6.68
N LEU A 447 3.55 -17.40 7.79
CA LEU A 447 3.05 -17.01 9.12
C LEU A 447 3.83 -15.83 9.70
N LEU A 448 5.14 -15.75 9.40
CA LEU A 448 5.98 -14.61 9.76
C LEU A 448 5.46 -13.30 9.15
N GLY A 449 4.84 -13.36 7.97
CA GLY A 449 4.32 -12.20 7.23
C GLY A 449 3.09 -11.54 7.86
N VAL A 450 2.32 -12.27 8.69
CA VAL A 450 1.12 -11.73 9.36
C VAL A 450 1.40 -11.22 10.77
N CYS A 451 2.62 -11.40 11.29
CA CYS A 451 2.99 -10.92 12.61
C CYS A 451 3.21 -9.40 12.61
N ALA A 452 2.89 -8.75 13.74
CA ALA A 452 3.10 -7.31 13.88
C ALA A 452 4.59 -6.96 13.77
N VAL A 453 4.89 -5.76 13.26
CA VAL A 453 6.24 -5.26 13.09
C VAL A 453 6.47 -4.06 14.02
N PRO A 454 7.56 -4.03 14.81
CA PRO A 454 8.57 -5.09 14.93
C PRO A 454 8.02 -6.38 15.57
N TRP A 455 8.60 -7.52 15.21
CA TRP A 455 8.28 -8.81 15.85
C TRP A 455 8.55 -8.73 17.35
N ALA A 456 7.60 -9.24 18.14
CA ALA A 456 7.75 -9.35 19.58
C ALA A 456 8.93 -10.28 19.93
N GLU A 457 9.52 -10.06 21.10
CA GLU A 457 10.75 -10.73 21.54
C GLU A 457 10.71 -12.26 21.40
N PRO A 458 9.63 -12.99 21.78
CA PRO A 458 9.61 -14.44 21.65
C PRO A 458 9.71 -14.93 20.20
N LEU A 459 9.09 -14.20 19.27
CA LEU A 459 9.14 -14.50 17.84
C LEU A 459 10.52 -14.16 17.26
N GLY A 460 11.07 -13.02 17.66
CA GLY A 460 12.42 -12.62 17.25
C GLY A 460 13.47 -13.65 17.68
N ALA A 461 13.43 -14.09 18.95
CA ALA A 461 14.31 -15.11 19.49
C ALA A 461 14.16 -16.44 18.74
N ALA A 462 12.94 -16.95 18.56
CA ALA A 462 12.70 -18.20 17.86
C ALA A 462 13.22 -18.19 16.40
N VAL A 463 13.10 -17.06 15.70
CA VAL A 463 13.67 -16.93 14.34
C VAL A 463 15.19 -16.91 14.37
N ILE A 464 15.80 -16.20 15.33
CA ILE A 464 17.27 -16.17 15.49
C ILE A 464 17.79 -17.57 15.79
N ASP A 465 17.18 -18.27 16.74
CA ASP A 465 17.56 -19.63 17.13
C ASP A 465 17.41 -20.60 15.94
N ALA A 466 16.34 -20.50 15.15
CA ALA A 466 16.14 -21.35 13.99
C ALA A 466 17.14 -21.04 12.84
N LEU A 467 17.57 -19.79 12.68
CA LEU A 467 18.66 -19.43 11.75
C LEU A 467 20.00 -19.99 12.25
N ASP A 468 20.23 -19.98 13.57
CA ASP A 468 21.45 -20.51 14.17
C ASP A 468 21.53 -22.03 14.03
N ILE A 469 20.43 -22.74 14.28
CA ILE A 469 20.32 -24.19 14.03
C ILE A 469 20.61 -24.51 12.56
N ALA A 470 20.09 -23.70 11.62
CA ALA A 470 20.37 -23.89 10.20
C ALA A 470 21.84 -23.64 9.84
N ARG A 471 22.50 -22.68 10.50
CA ARG A 471 23.95 -22.43 10.40
C ARG A 471 24.73 -23.64 10.89
N GLU A 472 24.40 -24.18 12.06
CA GLU A 472 25.08 -25.33 12.66
C GLU A 472 24.88 -26.61 11.85
N ALA A 473 23.71 -26.78 11.23
CA ALA A 473 23.43 -27.88 10.30
C ALA A 473 24.19 -27.78 8.96
N GLY A 474 25.04 -26.76 8.76
CA GLY A 474 25.85 -26.61 7.55
C GLY A 474 25.06 -26.19 6.30
N SER A 475 23.83 -25.69 6.47
CA SER A 475 23.03 -25.15 5.37
C SER A 475 23.61 -23.84 4.85
N TYR A 476 23.30 -23.46 3.61
CA TYR A 476 23.70 -22.15 3.09
C TYR A 476 22.68 -21.04 3.42
N PRO A 477 23.12 -19.80 3.70
CA PRO A 477 22.20 -18.70 4.06
C PRO A 477 21.18 -18.33 2.98
N TRP A 478 21.49 -18.52 1.70
CA TRP A 478 20.58 -18.16 0.60
C TRP A 478 19.31 -19.02 0.55
N SER A 479 19.37 -20.25 1.09
CA SER A 479 18.18 -21.08 1.32
C SER A 479 17.16 -20.40 2.24
N PHE A 480 17.62 -19.47 3.08
CA PHE A 480 16.81 -18.67 4.00
C PHE A 480 16.72 -17.20 3.60
N SER A 481 17.06 -16.84 2.37
CA SER A 481 17.11 -15.44 1.90
C SER A 481 15.79 -14.68 2.10
N GLY A 482 14.65 -15.36 1.91
CA GLY A 482 13.32 -14.79 2.19
C GLY A 482 13.14 -14.43 3.67
N VAL A 483 13.49 -15.36 4.57
CA VAL A 483 13.41 -15.16 6.02
C VAL A 483 14.40 -14.10 6.48
N MET A 484 15.63 -14.10 5.96
CA MET A 484 16.64 -13.07 6.26
C MET A 484 16.15 -11.68 5.85
N GLY A 485 15.53 -11.56 4.67
CA GLY A 485 14.93 -10.30 4.24
C GLY A 485 13.77 -9.85 5.14
N LEU A 486 12.96 -10.79 5.64
CA LEU A 486 11.95 -10.47 6.67
C LEU A 486 12.62 -10.05 7.99
N ALA A 487 13.62 -10.77 8.47
CA ALA A 487 14.33 -10.47 9.71
C ALA A 487 14.95 -9.06 9.69
N GLU A 488 15.60 -8.68 8.57
CA GLU A 488 16.16 -7.34 8.37
C GLU A 488 15.11 -6.22 8.56
N ARG A 489 13.86 -6.44 8.12
CA ARG A 489 12.76 -5.47 8.21
C ARG A 489 11.94 -5.57 9.50
N CYS A 490 11.78 -6.78 10.04
CA CYS A 490 10.79 -7.12 11.04
C CYS A 490 11.36 -7.33 12.44
N LEU A 491 12.61 -7.77 12.60
CA LEU A 491 13.20 -7.90 13.94
C LEU A 491 13.21 -6.57 14.68
N ALA A 492 13.05 -6.62 16.00
CA ALA A 492 13.24 -5.48 16.86
C ALA A 492 14.73 -5.07 16.84
N PRO A 493 15.09 -3.78 16.76
CA PRO A 493 16.49 -3.35 16.75
C PRO A 493 17.32 -3.84 17.95
N GLU A 494 16.66 -4.08 19.09
CA GLU A 494 17.25 -4.59 20.33
C GLU A 494 17.85 -5.99 20.16
N ALA A 495 17.35 -6.77 19.19
CA ALA A 495 17.83 -8.11 18.86
C ALA A 495 19.27 -8.13 18.30
N ALA A 496 19.81 -6.97 17.91
CA ALA A 496 21.20 -6.84 17.46
C ALA A 496 22.19 -7.41 18.49
N ARG A 497 21.93 -7.23 19.80
CA ARG A 497 22.79 -7.74 20.87
C ARG A 497 22.85 -9.27 20.92
N GLN A 498 21.72 -9.94 20.69
CA GLN A 498 21.68 -11.41 20.64
C GLN A 498 22.42 -11.95 19.41
N LEU A 499 22.31 -11.25 18.27
CA LEU A 499 22.93 -11.65 17.02
C LEU A 499 24.46 -11.41 16.98
N GLU A 500 25.01 -10.57 17.87
CA GLU A 500 26.44 -10.25 17.88
C GLU A 500 27.32 -11.49 18.08
N SER A 501 26.91 -12.44 18.93
CA SER A 501 27.64 -13.69 19.13
C SER A 501 27.67 -14.55 17.86
N LEU A 502 26.66 -14.45 17.01
CA LEU A 502 26.52 -15.23 15.78
C LEU A 502 27.29 -14.64 14.59
N THR A 503 27.95 -13.48 14.78
CA THR A 503 28.76 -12.86 13.74
C THR A 503 30.15 -13.50 13.59
N ALA A 504 30.58 -14.29 14.58
CA ALA A 504 31.85 -15.01 14.52
C ALA A 504 31.81 -16.13 13.48
N ARG A 505 32.98 -16.52 12.97
CA ARG A 505 33.09 -17.69 12.07
C ARG A 505 32.82 -18.97 12.88
N PRO A 506 31.93 -19.87 12.41
CA PRO A 506 31.83 -21.20 13.00
C PRO A 506 33.12 -21.99 12.80
N ASP A 507 33.40 -22.91 13.72
CA ASP A 507 34.36 -23.98 13.47
C ASP A 507 33.80 -24.91 12.37
N GLU A 508 34.62 -25.25 11.37
CA GLU A 508 34.21 -26.10 10.25
C GLU A 508 34.07 -27.56 10.71
N ALA A 509 32.85 -28.10 10.70
CA ALA A 509 32.61 -29.53 10.92
C ALA A 509 32.92 -30.35 9.65
N GLU A 510 33.36 -31.60 9.80
CA GLU A 510 33.72 -32.49 8.68
C GLU A 510 32.57 -32.70 7.66
N ASP A 511 31.31 -32.58 8.12
CA ASP A 511 30.10 -32.74 7.30
C ASP A 511 29.54 -31.39 6.77
N SER A 512 30.21 -30.27 7.01
CA SER A 512 29.71 -28.94 6.63
C SER A 512 30.01 -28.60 5.16
N SER A 513 29.10 -27.86 4.52
CA SER A 513 29.32 -27.40 3.15
C SER A 513 30.49 -26.39 3.09
N PRO A 514 31.48 -26.54 2.20
CA PRO A 514 32.66 -25.69 2.17
C PRO A 514 32.31 -24.20 2.07
N GLY A 515 32.89 -23.38 2.95
CA GLY A 515 32.72 -21.92 2.98
C GLY A 515 31.35 -21.42 3.46
N ALA A 516 30.41 -22.28 3.85
CA ALA A 516 29.11 -21.87 4.36
C ALA A 516 29.21 -20.98 5.61
N GLY A 517 30.19 -21.25 6.49
CA GLY A 517 30.42 -20.47 7.71
C GLY A 517 30.77 -19.01 7.46
N ASP A 518 31.58 -18.71 6.43
CA ASP A 518 31.90 -17.34 6.02
C ASP A 518 30.65 -16.59 5.53
N TYR A 519 29.79 -17.26 4.76
CA TYR A 519 28.53 -16.64 4.30
C TYR A 519 27.56 -16.36 5.44
N TRP A 520 27.48 -17.24 6.45
CA TRP A 520 26.67 -17.00 7.64
C TRP A 520 27.20 -15.83 8.47
N SER A 521 28.51 -15.78 8.71
CA SER A 521 29.15 -14.68 9.42
C SER A 521 28.85 -13.34 8.74
N GLU A 522 29.01 -13.24 7.42
CA GLU A 522 28.67 -12.02 6.67
C GLU A 522 27.17 -11.68 6.72
N ALA A 523 26.29 -12.69 6.64
CA ALA A 523 24.85 -12.50 6.69
C ALA A 523 24.40 -11.95 8.06
N PHE A 524 24.94 -12.48 9.16
CA PHE A 524 24.66 -11.98 10.50
C PHE A 524 25.27 -10.61 10.76
N GLN A 525 26.49 -10.33 10.26
CA GLN A 525 27.08 -8.99 10.32
C GLN A 525 26.21 -7.95 9.61
N ARG A 526 25.67 -8.30 8.43
CA ARG A 526 24.72 -7.44 7.72
C ARG A 526 23.45 -7.23 8.53
N LEU A 527 22.87 -8.29 9.09
CA LEU A 527 21.67 -8.19 9.90
C LEU A 527 21.87 -7.28 11.13
N VAL A 528 22.95 -7.49 11.89
CA VAL A 528 23.33 -6.63 13.04
C VAL A 528 23.50 -5.18 12.61
N SER A 529 24.21 -4.93 11.51
CA SER A 529 24.44 -3.58 10.99
C SER A 529 23.12 -2.90 10.59
N THR A 530 22.21 -3.64 9.95
CA THR A 530 20.87 -3.17 9.58
C THR A 530 20.03 -2.83 10.82
N LEU A 531 20.05 -3.67 11.86
CA LEU A 531 19.31 -3.43 13.10
C LEU A 531 19.83 -2.21 13.86
N ARG A 532 21.15 -2.05 13.96
CA ARG A 532 21.77 -0.86 14.57
C ARG A 532 21.42 0.41 13.81
N LEU A 533 21.43 0.35 12.48
CA LEU A 533 21.02 1.47 11.64
C LEU A 533 19.53 1.82 11.83
N ARG A 534 18.65 0.81 11.94
CA ARG A 534 17.23 1.01 12.26
C ARG A 534 17.03 1.63 13.65
N ALA A 535 17.81 1.23 14.64
CA ALA A 535 17.79 1.88 15.97
C ALA A 535 18.21 3.36 15.89
N ALA A 536 19.28 3.66 15.15
CA ALA A 536 19.73 5.04 14.95
C ALA A 536 18.67 5.88 14.24
N MET A 537 18.06 5.38 13.15
CA MET A 537 16.96 6.05 12.46
C MET A 537 15.79 6.38 13.38
N ARG A 538 15.45 5.47 14.31
CA ARG A 538 14.41 5.71 15.30
C ARG A 538 14.79 6.85 16.23
N ALA A 539 15.97 6.79 16.83
CA ALA A 539 16.46 7.83 17.72
C ALA A 539 16.58 9.20 17.05
N GLU A 540 16.99 9.24 15.77
CA GLU A 540 17.11 10.48 14.98
C GLU A 540 15.76 11.16 14.71
N LEU A 541 14.67 10.38 14.64
CA LEU A 541 13.32 10.85 14.31
C LEU A 541 12.44 11.08 15.55
N THR A 542 12.74 10.43 16.68
CA THR A 542 12.06 10.70 17.95
C THR A 542 12.32 12.14 18.35
N PRO A 543 11.28 12.99 18.51
CA PRO A 543 11.48 14.33 19.03
C PRO A 543 12.09 14.24 20.43
N PRO A 544 13.07 15.09 20.80
CA PRO A 544 13.48 15.19 22.19
C PRO A 544 12.23 15.49 23.03
N ASP A 545 12.01 14.74 24.12
CA ASP A 545 10.85 14.92 25.00
C ASP A 545 10.55 16.41 25.19
N ALA A 546 9.36 16.83 24.75
CA ALA A 546 8.91 18.22 24.75
C ALA A 546 8.50 18.69 26.15
#